data_AF-A0A2K2G3S8-F1
#
_entry.id   AF-A0A2K2G3S8-F1
#
_cell.length_a   1.000
_cell.length_b   1.000
_cell.length_c   1.000
_cell.angle_alpha   90.00
_cell.angle_beta   90.00
_cell.angle_gamma   90.00
#
_symmetry.space_group_name_H-M   'P 1'
#
loop_
_entity.id
_entity.type
_entity.pdbx_description
1 polymer ?
#
loop_
_entity_poly.entity_id
_entity_poly.type
_entity_poly.pdbx_seq_one_letter_code
_entity_poly.pdbx_strand_id
1 'polypeptide(L)'
;MPRSIQIGIGLGIRLVAGFVLLRFANVYGDKPWFHAETALRTAMSFLALTKYPPSLLFLMPTLGFSALMLALFEKFQNHATMPRLAMLGGAPMFYYLLHLYVLRALYLIALAIYGPNKGTVFGFDHVSTIWVWVALLIGPLYLPARWFARVKQQRKDVRWLKYL
;
A
#
# COMPACT_ATOMS: atom_id res chain seq x y z
N MET A 1 0.83 26.03 13.59
CA MET A 1 0.16 24.82 13.06
C MET A 1 -1.23 24.75 13.68
N PRO A 2 -2.26 24.32 12.93
CA PRO A 2 -3.61 24.15 13.47
C PRO A 2 -3.63 23.11 14.60
N ARG A 3 -4.51 23.31 15.59
CA ARG A 3 -4.66 22.41 16.75
C ARG A 3 -5.08 20.98 16.33
N SER A 4 -5.82 20.84 15.23
CA SER A 4 -6.22 19.54 14.64
C SER A 4 -5.01 18.65 14.32
N ILE A 5 -4.01 19.21 13.65
CA ILE A 5 -2.78 18.50 13.23
C ILE A 5 -2.00 18.01 14.45
N GLN A 6 -1.88 18.81 15.51
CA GLN A 6 -1.16 18.44 16.72
C GLN A 6 -1.82 17.26 17.46
N ILE A 7 -3.16 17.26 17.51
CA ILE A 7 -3.93 16.17 18.12
C ILE A 7 -3.76 14.88 17.32
N GLY A 8 -3.84 14.95 15.99
CA GLY A 8 -3.64 13.81 15.09
C GLY A 8 -2.25 13.20 15.23
N ILE A 9 -1.20 14.03 15.28
CA ILE A 9 0.17 13.57 15.49
C ILE A 9 0.33 12.93 16.87
N GLY A 10 -0.17 13.57 17.93
CA GLY A 10 -0.07 13.05 19.29
C GLY A 10 -0.81 11.73 19.50
N LEU A 11 -1.98 11.55 18.88
CA LEU A 11 -2.68 10.26 18.88
C LEU A 11 -1.93 9.21 18.07
N GLY A 12 -1.46 9.56 16.87
CA GLY A 12 -0.72 8.66 16.00
C GLY A 12 0.55 8.11 16.65
N ILE A 13 1.36 8.98 17.26
CA ILE A 13 2.58 8.59 17.99
C ILE A 13 2.24 7.68 19.17
N ARG A 14 1.20 8.00 19.97
CA ARG A 14 0.80 7.18 21.12
C ARG A 14 0.35 5.77 20.71
N LEU A 15 -0.39 5.65 19.61
CA LEU A 15 -0.83 4.36 19.08
C LEU A 15 0.35 3.53 18.55
N VAL A 16 1.28 4.14 17.81
CA VAL A 16 2.48 3.44 17.31
C VAL A 16 3.40 3.05 18.47
N ALA A 17 3.61 3.93 19.45
CA ALA A 17 4.42 3.63 20.62
C ALA A 17 3.79 2.51 21.47
N GLY A 18 2.47 2.56 21.70
CA GLY A 18 1.74 1.50 22.38
C GLY A 18 1.85 0.16 21.67
N PHE A 19 1.78 0.16 20.33
CA PHE A 19 2.04 -1.03 19.52
C PHE A 19 3.44 -1.60 19.75
N VAL A 20 4.48 -0.75 19.66
CA VAL A 20 5.87 -1.18 19.85
C VAL A 20 6.07 -1.77 21.24
N LEU A 21 5.57 -1.11 22.29
CA LEU A 21 5.70 -1.58 23.68
C LEU A 21 5.02 -2.94 23.89
N LEU A 22 3.78 -3.10 23.41
CA LEU A 22 3.06 -4.37 23.52
C LEU A 22 3.71 -5.47 22.69
N ARG A 23 4.26 -5.13 21.52
CA ARG A 23 4.95 -6.09 20.66
C ARG A 23 6.27 -6.56 21.27
N PHE A 24 7.03 -5.64 21.89
CA PHE A 24 8.23 -6.00 22.65
C PHE A 24 7.91 -6.85 23.88
N ALA A 25 6.84 -6.52 24.62
CA ALA A 25 6.39 -7.30 25.76
C ALA A 25 5.96 -8.73 25.37
N ASN A 26 5.51 -8.93 24.12
CA ASN A 26 5.16 -10.23 23.55
C ASN A 26 4.04 -10.99 24.30
N VAL A 27 3.22 -10.27 25.08
CA VAL A 27 2.22 -10.86 26.00
C VAL A 27 0.84 -11.03 25.34
N TYR A 28 0.56 -10.39 24.20
CA TYR A 28 -0.82 -10.25 23.71
C TYR A 28 -1.01 -10.54 22.21
N GLY A 29 -2.12 -11.23 21.90
CA GLY A 29 -2.88 -11.12 20.64
C GLY A 29 -2.38 -11.93 19.44
N ASP A 30 -1.10 -11.85 19.09
CA ASP A 30 -0.57 -12.42 17.84
C ASP A 30 0.62 -13.35 18.10
N LYS A 31 1.05 -14.10 17.08
CA LYS A 31 2.18 -15.03 17.22
C LYS A 31 3.39 -14.32 17.83
N PRO A 32 4.05 -14.92 18.84
CA PRO A 32 5.17 -14.28 19.49
C PRO A 32 6.28 -14.03 18.48
N TRP A 33 6.87 -12.83 18.54
CA TRP A 33 8.03 -12.55 17.70
C TRP A 33 9.21 -13.40 18.19
N PHE A 34 10.11 -13.77 17.28
CA PHE A 34 11.25 -14.61 17.58
C PHE A 34 12.50 -14.11 16.86
N HIS A 35 13.66 -14.41 17.44
CA HIS A 35 14.96 -14.17 16.81
C HIS A 35 15.18 -15.19 15.71
N ALA A 36 15.27 -14.71 14.47
CA ALA A 36 15.58 -15.52 13.31
C ALA A 36 17.08 -15.41 12.97
N GLU A 37 17.56 -16.31 12.10
CA GLU A 37 18.96 -16.40 11.68
C GLU A 37 19.54 -15.10 11.09
N THR A 38 18.68 -14.22 10.56
CA THR A 38 19.10 -12.93 10.00
C THR A 38 18.34 -11.78 10.65
N ALA A 39 19.00 -10.62 10.77
CA ALA A 39 18.40 -9.39 11.30
C ALA A 39 17.13 -9.00 10.52
N LEU A 40 17.13 -9.18 9.20
CA LEU A 40 15.97 -8.92 8.35
C LEU A 40 14.80 -9.86 8.67
N ARG A 41 15.05 -11.16 8.85
CA ARG A 41 13.99 -12.11 9.26
C ARG A 41 13.46 -11.84 10.67
N THR A 42 14.31 -11.36 11.58
CA THR A 42 13.89 -10.94 12.93
C THR A 42 13.02 -9.69 12.88
N ALA A 43 13.35 -8.72 12.03
CA ALA A 43 12.50 -7.55 11.80
C ALA A 43 11.16 -7.95 11.15
N MET A 44 11.19 -8.88 10.19
CA MET A 44 9.96 -9.42 9.59
C MET A 44 9.10 -10.17 10.62
N SER A 45 9.69 -10.94 11.55
CA SER A 45 8.92 -11.64 12.59
C SER A 45 8.29 -10.66 13.59
N PHE A 46 8.97 -9.56 13.89
CA PHE A 46 8.44 -8.48 14.72
C PHE A 46 7.24 -7.79 14.06
N LEU A 47 7.33 -7.52 12.75
CA LEU A 47 6.27 -6.86 11.96
C LEU A 47 5.21 -7.83 11.41
N ALA A 48 5.39 -9.13 11.54
CA ALA A 48 4.46 -10.15 11.09
C ALA A 48 3.22 -10.14 12.00
N LEU A 49 2.20 -9.39 11.56
CA LEU A 49 0.91 -9.30 12.22
C LEU A 49 -0.14 -10.03 11.37
N THR A 50 -0.97 -10.81 12.04
CA THR A 50 -2.08 -11.51 11.43
C THR A 50 -3.21 -10.51 11.16
N LYS A 51 -3.53 -10.31 9.88
CA LYS A 51 -4.59 -9.37 9.47
C LYS A 51 -5.99 -9.85 9.90
N TYR A 52 -6.20 -11.16 10.01
CA TYR A 52 -7.49 -11.78 10.34
C TYR A 52 -7.30 -12.95 11.30
N PRO A 53 -7.97 -12.97 12.49
CA PRO A 53 -8.90 -11.97 13.01
C PRO A 53 -8.22 -10.64 13.41
N PRO A 54 -8.91 -9.49 13.34
CA PRO A 54 -8.30 -8.19 13.62
C PRO A 54 -7.90 -8.08 15.09
N SER A 55 -6.61 -8.15 15.37
CA SER A 55 -6.06 -7.97 16.71
C SER A 55 -5.84 -6.49 17.04
N LEU A 56 -5.82 -6.15 18.33
CA LEU A 56 -5.47 -4.79 18.79
C LEU A 56 -4.09 -4.36 18.26
N LEU A 57 -3.16 -5.32 18.18
CA LEU A 57 -1.82 -5.11 17.61
C LEU A 57 -1.85 -4.77 16.12
N PHE A 58 -2.85 -5.24 15.36
CA PHE A 58 -3.01 -4.85 13.96
C PHE A 58 -3.64 -3.46 13.83
N LEU A 59 -4.61 -3.12 14.69
CA LEU A 59 -5.34 -1.85 14.62
C LEU A 59 -4.50 -0.65 15.06
N MET A 60 -3.73 -0.76 16.14
CA MET A 60 -2.89 0.33 16.66
C MET A 60 -1.95 0.94 15.60
N PRO A 61 -1.05 0.18 14.95
CA PRO A 61 -0.15 0.75 13.95
C PRO A 61 -0.95 1.25 12.75
N THR A 62 -1.99 0.54 12.30
CA THR A 62 -2.78 0.94 11.13
C THR A 62 -3.47 2.30 11.34
N LEU A 63 -4.15 2.49 12.48
CA LEU A 63 -4.79 3.75 12.84
C LEU A 63 -3.76 4.83 13.17
N GLY A 64 -2.67 4.46 13.85
CA GLY A 64 -1.59 5.39 14.18
C GLY A 64 -0.91 5.98 12.94
N PHE A 65 -0.53 5.13 11.99
CA PHE A 65 0.02 5.55 10.70
C PHE A 65 -0.99 6.37 9.89
N SER A 66 -2.26 5.99 9.91
CA SER A 66 -3.32 6.72 9.21
C SER A 66 -3.51 8.13 9.78
N ALA A 67 -3.49 8.29 11.11
CA ALA A 67 -3.55 9.60 11.76
C ALA A 67 -2.31 10.47 11.46
N LEU A 68 -1.12 9.88 11.45
CA LEU A 68 0.13 10.57 11.08
C LEU A 68 0.13 11.00 9.61
N MET A 69 -0.31 10.12 8.71
CA MET A 69 -0.44 10.43 7.28
C MET A 69 -1.45 11.55 7.05
N LEU A 70 -2.59 11.51 7.72
CA LEU A 70 -3.61 12.56 7.62
C LEU A 70 -3.06 13.91 8.06
N ALA A 71 -2.37 13.96 9.20
CA ALA A 71 -1.72 15.17 9.69
C ALA A 71 -0.64 15.70 8.73
N LEU A 72 0.11 14.78 8.08
CA LEU A 72 1.09 15.14 7.06
C LEU A 72 0.40 15.74 5.82
N PHE A 73 -0.69 15.15 5.36
CA PHE A 73 -1.42 15.65 4.21
C PHE A 73 -2.08 17.00 4.47
N GLU A 74 -2.63 17.23 5.67
CA GLU A 74 -3.16 18.54 6.06
C GLU A 74 -2.06 19.61 6.09
N LYS A 75 -0.85 19.26 6.56
CA LYS A 75 0.32 20.16 6.56
C LYS A 75 0.78 20.52 5.14
N PHE A 76 0.78 19.57 4.22
CA PHE A 76 1.25 19.76 2.84
C PHE A 76 0.12 20.04 1.83
N GLN A 77 -1.07 20.37 2.30
CA GLN A 77 -2.25 20.58 1.46
C GLN A 77 -2.02 21.64 0.36
N ASN A 78 -1.27 22.70 0.67
CA ASN A 78 -0.98 23.79 -0.27
C ASN A 78 0.25 23.52 -1.17
N HIS A 79 0.90 22.36 -1.05
CA HIS A 79 2.09 22.05 -1.82
C HIS A 79 1.73 21.60 -3.24
N ALA A 80 2.53 22.01 -4.24
CA ALA A 80 2.29 21.70 -5.66
C ALA A 80 2.31 20.21 -6.00
N THR A 81 2.80 19.35 -5.10
CA THR A 81 2.80 17.89 -5.24
C THR A 81 1.47 17.25 -4.83
N MET A 82 0.67 17.93 -4.00
CA MET A 82 -0.60 17.39 -3.48
C MET A 82 -1.60 17.07 -4.60
N PRO A 83 -1.80 17.91 -5.63
CA PRO A 83 -2.70 17.58 -6.74
C PRO A 83 -2.24 16.34 -7.53
N ARG A 84 -0.93 16.10 -7.64
CA ARG A 84 -0.38 14.92 -8.33
C ARG A 84 -0.63 13.64 -7.53
N LEU A 85 -0.44 13.73 -6.20
CA LEU A 85 -0.70 12.62 -5.29
C LEU A 85 -2.21 12.30 -5.21
N ALA A 86 -3.06 13.33 -5.19
CA ALA A 86 -4.51 13.18 -5.21
C ALA A 86 -5.02 12.52 -6.50
N MET A 87 -4.34 12.72 -7.63
CA MET A 87 -4.68 12.05 -8.90
C MET A 87 -4.40 10.54 -8.85
N LEU A 88 -3.35 10.09 -8.15
CA LEU A 88 -3.12 8.66 -7.90
C LEU A 88 -4.26 8.04 -7.08
N GLY A 89 -4.73 8.76 -6.06
CA GLY A 89 -5.82 8.32 -5.19
C GLY A 89 -7.23 8.54 -5.72
N GLY A 90 -7.41 9.26 -6.84
CA GLY A 90 -8.73 9.62 -7.37
C GLY A 90 -9.48 8.49 -8.09
N ALA A 91 -8.73 7.48 -8.57
CA ALA A 91 -9.27 6.31 -9.26
C ALA A 91 -8.50 5.03 -8.89
N PRO A 92 -8.52 4.64 -7.60
CA PRO A 92 -7.74 3.51 -7.11
C PRO A 92 -8.22 2.19 -7.72
N MET A 93 -9.53 2.05 -7.96
CA MET A 93 -10.10 0.85 -8.59
C MET A 93 -9.71 0.74 -10.06
N PHE A 94 -9.69 1.85 -10.81
CA PHE A 94 -9.21 1.85 -12.19
C PHE A 94 -7.74 1.43 -12.28
N TYR A 95 -6.86 2.00 -11.45
CA TYR A 95 -5.46 1.58 -11.38
C TYR A 95 -5.36 0.10 -10.99
N TYR A 96 -6.16 -0.33 -10.01
CA TYR A 96 -6.20 -1.72 -9.56
C TYR A 96 -6.56 -2.70 -10.71
N LEU A 97 -7.60 -2.40 -11.47
CA LEU A 97 -7.99 -3.26 -12.59
C LEU A 97 -6.95 -3.20 -13.72
N LEU A 98 -6.51 -2.00 -14.10
CA LEU A 98 -5.60 -1.82 -15.23
C LEU A 98 -4.26 -2.52 -14.99
N HIS A 99 -3.65 -2.38 -13.81
CA HIS A 99 -2.38 -3.06 -13.52
C HIS A 99 -2.52 -4.59 -13.53
N LEU A 100 -3.65 -5.14 -13.04
CA LEU A 100 -3.90 -6.58 -13.07
C LEU A 100 -4.01 -7.10 -14.51
N TYR A 101 -4.75 -6.39 -15.37
CA TYR A 101 -4.88 -6.79 -16.78
C TYR A 101 -3.54 -6.67 -17.53
N VAL A 102 -2.76 -5.63 -17.27
CA VAL A 102 -1.42 -5.46 -17.87
C VAL A 102 -0.49 -6.57 -17.39
N LEU A 103 -0.45 -6.87 -16.10
CA LEU A 103 0.34 -7.99 -15.57
C LEU A 103 -0.09 -9.32 -16.20
N ARG A 104 -1.40 -9.55 -16.35
CA ARG A 104 -1.93 -10.76 -16.99
C ARG A 104 -1.53 -10.85 -18.45
N ALA A 105 -1.59 -9.75 -19.20
CA ALA A 105 -1.16 -9.71 -20.60
C ALA A 105 0.34 -10.01 -20.73
N LEU A 106 1.18 -9.36 -19.91
CA LEU A 106 2.63 -9.61 -19.88
C LEU A 106 2.94 -11.07 -19.52
N TYR A 107 2.21 -11.65 -18.56
CA TYR A 107 2.32 -13.05 -18.22
C TYR A 107 2.02 -13.97 -19.41
N LEU A 108 0.93 -13.73 -20.15
CA LEU A 108 0.56 -14.54 -21.31
C LEU A 108 1.59 -14.41 -22.45
N ILE A 109 2.10 -13.20 -22.68
CA ILE A 109 3.18 -12.95 -23.66
C ILE A 109 4.45 -13.70 -23.26
N ALA A 110 4.85 -13.61 -21.99
CA ALA A 110 6.02 -14.32 -21.49
C ALA A 110 5.85 -15.85 -21.62
N LEU A 111 4.67 -16.37 -21.30
CA LEU A 111 4.34 -17.78 -21.45
C LEU A 111 4.39 -18.22 -22.93
N ALA A 112 3.93 -17.37 -23.86
CA ALA A 112 3.96 -17.68 -25.29
C ALA A 112 5.38 -17.66 -25.89
N ILE A 113 6.26 -16.78 -25.40
CA ILE A 113 7.63 -16.64 -25.92
C ILE A 113 8.58 -17.66 -25.27
N TYR A 114 8.53 -17.79 -23.94
CA TYR A 114 9.49 -18.58 -23.16
C TYR A 114 8.96 -19.96 -22.75
N GLY A 115 7.65 -20.21 -22.89
CA GLY A 115 7.03 -21.40 -22.34
C GLY A 115 6.95 -21.38 -20.80
N PRO A 116 6.36 -22.42 -20.19
CA PRO A 116 6.26 -22.53 -18.75
C PRO A 116 7.60 -22.91 -18.11
N ASN A 117 8.01 -22.19 -17.06
CA ASN A 117 9.26 -22.45 -16.32
C ASN A 117 9.03 -23.17 -14.97
N LYS A 118 7.84 -23.00 -14.36
CA LYS A 118 7.44 -23.62 -13.08
C LYS A 118 6.22 -24.51 -13.31
N GLY A 119 6.42 -25.65 -13.96
CA GLY A 119 5.35 -26.60 -14.28
C GLY A 119 4.46 -26.10 -15.42
N THR A 120 3.29 -25.54 -15.11
CA THR A 120 2.33 -25.00 -16.10
C THR A 120 2.31 -23.47 -16.15
N VAL A 121 3.09 -22.80 -15.30
CA VAL A 121 3.10 -21.34 -15.18
C VAL A 121 4.49 -20.73 -15.38
N PHE A 122 4.51 -19.49 -15.84
CA PHE A 122 5.72 -18.67 -15.87
C PHE A 122 5.87 -17.90 -14.56
N GLY A 123 6.98 -18.10 -13.84
CA GLY A 123 7.21 -17.49 -12.52
C GLY A 123 8.63 -16.98 -12.37
N PHE A 124 8.80 -15.96 -11.52
CA PHE A 124 10.11 -15.42 -11.14
C PHE A 124 10.62 -16.08 -9.85
N ASP A 125 11.90 -16.42 -9.79
CA ASP A 125 12.53 -17.06 -8.63
C ASP A 125 12.93 -16.09 -7.51
N HIS A 126 13.03 -14.79 -7.83
CA HIS A 126 13.54 -13.78 -6.90
C HIS A 126 12.52 -12.68 -6.62
N VAL A 127 12.39 -12.34 -5.33
CA VAL A 127 11.55 -11.22 -4.87
C VAL A 127 12.08 -9.87 -5.39
N SER A 128 13.39 -9.74 -5.61
CA SER A 128 13.98 -8.53 -6.19
C SER A 128 13.43 -8.23 -7.59
N THR A 129 13.19 -9.26 -8.41
CA THR A 129 12.60 -9.10 -9.73
C THR A 129 11.18 -8.51 -9.66
N ILE A 130 10.41 -8.86 -8.61
CA ILE A 130 9.07 -8.28 -8.37
C ILE A 130 9.19 -6.78 -8.14
N TRP A 131 10.16 -6.33 -7.32
CA TRP A 131 10.37 -4.90 -7.06
C TRP A 131 10.79 -4.13 -8.31
N VAL A 132 11.60 -4.73 -9.19
CA VAL A 132 11.96 -4.15 -10.49
C VAL A 132 10.71 -3.97 -11.35
N TRP A 133 9.84 -4.98 -11.44
CA TRP A 133 8.58 -4.88 -12.17
C TRP A 133 7.62 -3.84 -11.58
N VAL A 134 7.56 -3.70 -10.25
CA VAL A 134 6.77 -2.64 -9.60
C VAL A 134 7.28 -1.26 -10.04
N ALA A 135 8.59 -1.02 -9.96
CA ALA A 135 9.18 0.24 -10.38
C ALA A 135 9.00 0.51 -11.88
N LEU A 136 9.07 -0.54 -12.70
CA LEU A 136 8.88 -0.45 -14.15
C LEU A 136 7.43 -0.14 -14.51
N LEU A 137 6.46 -0.73 -13.83
CA LEU A 137 5.03 -0.60 -14.13
C LEU A 137 4.41 0.67 -13.55
N ILE A 138 4.93 1.20 -12.43
CA ILE A 138 4.32 2.38 -11.79
C ILE A 138 4.31 3.61 -12.70
N GLY A 139 5.37 3.82 -13.48
CA GLY A 139 5.50 4.96 -14.39
C GLY A 139 4.48 4.92 -15.55
N PRO A 140 4.47 3.85 -16.37
CA PRO A 140 3.52 3.69 -17.47
C PRO A 140 2.06 3.69 -17.00
N LEU A 141 1.75 3.03 -15.88
CA LEU A 141 0.38 2.93 -15.36
C LEU A 141 -0.12 4.24 -14.73
N TYR A 142 0.80 5.14 -14.33
CA TYR A 142 0.43 6.44 -13.77
C TYR A 142 -0.25 7.35 -14.79
N LEU A 143 0.17 7.32 -16.06
CA LEU A 143 -0.38 8.20 -17.10
C LEU A 143 -1.87 7.88 -17.39
N PRO A 144 -2.29 6.62 -17.62
CA PRO A 144 -3.70 6.24 -17.76
C PRO A 144 -4.52 6.57 -16.51
N ALA A 145 -3.98 6.29 -15.32
CA ALA A 145 -4.70 6.55 -14.07
C ALA A 145 -4.95 8.06 -13.87
N ARG A 146 -3.95 8.90 -14.19
CA ARG A 146 -4.08 10.35 -14.13
C ARG A 146 -5.08 10.89 -15.17
N TRP A 147 -5.12 10.30 -16.36
CA TRP A 147 -6.09 10.66 -17.38
C TRP A 147 -7.52 10.31 -16.93
N PHE A 148 -7.73 9.07 -16.47
CA PHE A 148 -9.03 8.62 -15.99
C PHE A 148 -9.52 9.42 -14.78
N ALA A 149 -8.62 9.75 -13.83
CA ALA A 149 -8.95 10.60 -12.70
C ALA A 149 -9.43 12.00 -13.14
N ARG A 150 -8.81 12.60 -14.17
CA ARG A 150 -9.26 13.88 -14.74
C ARG A 150 -10.61 13.76 -15.45
N VAL A 151 -10.81 12.70 -16.23
CA VAL A 151 -12.08 12.43 -16.92
C VAL A 151 -13.21 12.23 -15.91
N LYS A 152 -12.98 11.47 -14.83
CA LYS A 152 -13.94 11.27 -13.74
C LYS A 152 -14.30 12.58 -13.04
N GLN A 153 -13.35 13.49 -12.85
CA GLN A 153 -13.61 14.80 -12.26
C GLN A 153 -14.41 15.74 -13.17
N GLN A 154 -14.22 15.64 -14.49
CA GLN A 154 -14.92 16.45 -15.49
C GLN A 154 -16.32 15.90 -15.82
N ARG A 155 -16.49 14.58 -15.89
CA ARG A 155 -17.74 13.89 -16.25
C ARG A 155 -18.49 13.45 -14.99
N LYS A 156 -18.97 14.42 -14.19
CA LYS A 156 -19.83 14.13 -13.02
C LYS A 156 -21.24 13.66 -13.40
N ASP A 157 -21.59 13.74 -14.67
CA ASP A 157 -22.92 13.40 -15.20
C ASP A 157 -23.21 11.89 -15.19
N VAL A 158 -22.17 11.04 -15.20
CA VAL A 158 -22.34 9.58 -15.28
C VAL A 158 -22.27 8.97 -13.87
N ARG A 159 -23.43 8.58 -13.32
CA ARG A 159 -23.55 8.02 -11.96
C ARG A 159 -22.69 6.77 -11.70
N TRP A 160 -22.41 5.95 -12.72
CA TRP A 160 -21.63 4.72 -12.55
C TRP A 160 -20.12 4.97 -12.36
N LEU A 161 -19.59 6.06 -12.94
CA LEU A 161 -18.21 6.50 -12.75
C LEU A 161 -17.90 6.91 -11.29
N LYS A 162 -18.91 7.05 -10.43
CA LYS A 162 -18.70 7.28 -8.99
C LYS A 162 -18.13 6.05 -8.28
N TYR A 163 -18.43 4.84 -8.79
CA TYR A 163 -18.04 3.57 -8.18
C TYR A 163 -16.70 3.00 -8.71
N LEU A 164 -16.19 3.54 -9.82
CA LEU A 164 -14.91 3.18 -10.48
C LEU A 164 -13.84 4.25 -10.21
#